data_AF-A0A961W8A7-F1
#
_entry.id   AF-A0A961W8A7-F1
#
_cell.length_a   1.000
_cell.length_b   1.000
_cell.length_c   1.000
_cell.angle_alpha   90.00
_cell.angle_beta   90.00
_cell.angle_gamma   90.00
#
_symmetry.space_group_name_H-M   'P 1'
#
loop_
_entity.id
_entity.type
_entity.pdbx_description
1 polymer ?
#
loop_
_entity_poly.entity_id
_entity_poly.type
_entity_poly.pdbx_seq_one_letter_code
_entity_poly.pdbx_strand_id
1 'polypeptide(L)' 'MWQFWIDRGGTFTDIVARKPDGVLVTHKLLSENTERYQDAAVEGIRELLGVARGETIPTGTISAVKMG' A
#
# COMPACT_ATOMS: atom_id res chain seq x y z
N MET A 1 -7.67 -11.26 -6.21
CA MET A 1 -7.69 -9.84 -5.79
C MET A 1 -6.69 -9.64 -4.66
N TRP A 2 -6.18 -8.43 -4.51
CA TRP A 2 -5.26 -8.06 -3.44
C TRP A 2 -5.99 -7.80 -2.13
N GLN A 3 -5.32 -8.09 -1.01
CA GLN A 3 -5.76 -7.69 0.32
C GLN A 3 -4.62 -6.97 1.03
N PHE A 4 -4.91 -5.89 1.74
CA PHE A 4 -3.91 -5.10 2.46
C PHE A 4 -4.28 -4.97 3.93
N TRP A 5 -3.27 -5.04 4.79
CA TRP A 5 -3.31 -4.69 6.20
C TRP A 5 -2.25 -3.63 6.44
N ILE A 6 -2.66 -2.49 6.97
CA ILE A 6 -1.81 -1.30 7.07
C ILE A 6 -1.82 -0.82 8.51
N ASP A 7 -0.63 -0.67 9.06
CA ASP A 7 -0.39 -0.09 10.38
C ASP A 7 0.41 1.20 10.21
N ARG A 8 -0.20 2.33 10.58
CA ARG A 8 0.45 3.64 10.48
C ARG A 8 1.07 3.97 11.84
N GLY A 9 2.39 3.85 11.92
CA GLY A 9 3.17 4.32 13.06
C GLY A 9 3.60 5.78 12.95
N GLY A 10 4.30 6.27 13.97
CA GLY A 10 4.84 7.64 13.99
C GLY A 10 6.02 7.87 13.03
N THR A 11 6.86 6.86 12.81
CA THR A 11 8.03 6.96 11.91
C THR A 11 7.83 6.19 10.61
N PHE A 12 7.22 5.01 10.69
CA PHE A 12 7.01 4.15 9.54
C PHE A 12 5.55 3.71 9.44
N THR A 13 5.10 3.54 8.21
CA THR A 13 3.87 2.82 7.87
C THR A 13 4.26 1.44 7.37
N ASP A 14 3.72 0.41 8.02
CA ASP A 14 3.93 -0.99 7.71
C ASP A 14 2.74 -1.53 6.93
N ILE A 15 3.02 -2.25 5.85
CA ILE A 15 2.01 -2.83 4.97
C ILE A 15 2.31 -4.32 4.83
N VAL A 16 1.32 -5.13 5.16
CA VAL A 16 1.27 -6.53 4.76
C VAL A 16 0.26 -6.64 3.63
N ALA A 17 0.62 -7.30 2.54
CA ALA A 17 -0.27 -7.51 1.41
C ALA A 17 -0.33 -8.98 1.03
N ARG A 18 -1.53 -9.46 0.70
CA ARG A 18 -1.75 -10.74 0.05
C ARG A 18 -2.01 -10.51 -1.43
N LYS A 19 -1.13 -11.04 -2.27
CA LYS A 19 -1.26 -11.06 -3.72
C LYS A 19 -2.47 -11.94 -4.16
N PRO A 20 -2.98 -11.78 -5.39
CA PRO A 20 -4.05 -12.61 -5.92
C PRO A 20 -3.74 -14.12 -5.94
N ASP A 21 -2.47 -14.49 -6.11
CA ASP A 21 -1.97 -15.87 -6.08
C ASP A 21 -1.87 -16.45 -4.65
N GLY A 22 -2.14 -15.63 -3.63
CA GLY A 22 -2.09 -16.02 -2.23
C GLY A 22 -0.77 -15.73 -1.52
N VAL A 23 0.28 -15.28 -2.24
CA VAL A 23 1.58 -14.94 -1.65
C VAL A 23 1.45 -13.72 -0.75
N LEU A 24 2.08 -13.78 0.42
CA LEU A 24 2.22 -12.63 1.31
C LEU A 24 3.51 -11.87 1.01
N VAL A 25 3.41 -10.55 0.96
CA VAL A 25 4.53 -9.62 0.83
C VAL A 25 4.40 -8.53 1.89
N THR A 26 5.54 -8.00 2.31
CA THR A 26 5.61 -6.89 3.27
C THR A 26 6.25 -5.70 2.61
N HIS A 27 5.83 -4.50 3.00
CA HIS A 27 6.37 -3.25 2.52
C HIS A 27 6.37 -2.20 3.63
N LYS A 28 7.39 -1.36 3.67
CA LYS A 28 7.58 -0.37 4.73
C LYS A 28 7.97 0.97 4.12
N LEU A 29 7.26 2.02 4.49
CA LEU A 29 7.52 3.39 4.06
C LEU A 29 7.70 4.29 5.28
N LEU A 30 8.39 5.42 5.12
CA LEU A 30 8.32 6.50 6.10
C LEU A 30 6.86 6.97 6.20
N SER A 31 6.35 7.19 7.42
CA SER A 31 4.98 7.66 7.62
C SER A 31 4.73 9.01 6.95
N GLU A 32 5.75 9.87 6.94
CA GLU A 32 5.72 11.16 6.26
C GLU A 32 6.93 11.31 5.34
N ASN A 33 6.66 11.66 4.09
CA ASN A 33 7.67 12.06 3.10
C ASN A 33 7.01 12.95 2.04
N THR A 34 6.77 14.20 2.40
CA THR A 34 5.98 15.17 1.62
C THR A 34 6.53 15.44 0.22
N GLU A 35 7.82 15.23 -0.03
CA GLU A 35 8.43 15.35 -1.36
C GLU A 35 8.01 14.21 -2.30
N ARG A 36 7.72 13.03 -1.74
CA ARG A 36 7.44 11.80 -2.50
C ARG A 36 5.96 11.44 -2.54
N TYR A 37 5.25 11.55 -1.43
CA TYR A 37 3.85 11.14 -1.35
C TYR A 37 3.09 11.90 -0.26
N GLN A 38 1.79 12.06 -0.49
CA GLN A 38 0.88 12.67 0.49
C GLN A 38 0.43 11.68 1.57
N ASP A 39 0.36 10.39 1.23
CA ASP A 39 -0.09 9.34 2.13
C ASP A 39 0.73 8.05 1.90
N ALA A 40 1.42 7.59 2.94
CA ALA A 40 2.28 6.40 2.88
C ALA A 40 1.51 5.10 2.60
N ALA A 41 0.26 5.00 3.04
CA ALA A 41 -0.57 3.81 2.83
C ALA A 41 -0.97 3.71 1.35
N VAL A 42 -1.41 4.84 0.77
CA VAL A 42 -1.76 4.91 -0.66
C VAL A 42 -0.53 4.66 -1.54
N GLU A 43 0.61 5.26 -1.20
CA GLU A 43 1.84 5.05 -1.95
C GLU A 43 2.30 3.59 -1.89
N GLY A 44 2.30 2.98 -0.71
CA GLY A 44 2.70 1.58 -0.60
C GLY A 44 1.77 0.63 -1.35
N ILE A 45 0.46 0.91 -1.42
CA ILE A 45 -0.47 0.18 -2.29
C ILE A 45 -0.07 0.36 -3.77
N ARG A 46 0.25 1.58 -4.22
CA ARG A 46 0.69 1.83 -5.60
C ARG A 46 1.95 1.06 -5.96
N GLU A 47 2.97 1.14 -5.11
CA GLU A 47 4.25 0.47 -5.34
C GLU A 47 4.07 -1.05 -5.43
N LEU A 48 3.23 -1.64 -4.56
CA LEU A 48 2.92 -3.08 -4.58
C LEU A 48 2.07 -3.52 -5.78
N LEU A 49 1.20 -2.65 -6.28
CA LEU A 49 0.42 -2.89 -7.49
C LEU A 49 1.21 -2.59 -8.78
N GLY A 50 2.39 -1.97 -8.68
CA GLY A 50 3.18 -1.53 -9.83
C GLY A 50 2.54 -0.37 -10.60
N VAL A 51 1.74 0.47 -9.93
CA VAL A 51 1.05 1.60 -10.56
C VAL A 51 1.94 2.83 -10.52
N ALA A 52 2.19 3.46 -11.67
CA ALA A 52 3.09 4.61 -11.75
C ALA A 52 2.49 5.84 -11.05
N ARG A 53 3.36 6.76 -10.59
CA ARG A 53 2.94 8.01 -9.93
C ARG A 53 2.02 8.81 -10.86
N GLY A 54 0.86 9.22 -10.36
CA GLY A 54 -0.14 9.97 -11.12
C GLY A 54 -1.17 9.13 -11.87
N GLU A 55 -0.95 7.83 -12.07
CA GLU A 55 -1.95 6.95 -12.70
C GLU A 55 -3.03 6.52 -11.72
N THR A 56 -4.28 6.31 -12.13
CA THR A 56 -5.32 5.84 -11.22
C THR A 56 -5.07 4.39 -10.77
N ILE A 57 -5.27 4.09 -9.48
CA ILE A 57 -5.26 2.69 -9.00
C ILE A 57 -6.41 1.95 -9.69
N PRO A 58 -6.15 0.82 -10.41
CA PRO A 58 -7.19 0.11 -11.15
C PRO A 58 -8.28 -0.44 -10.23
N THR A 59 -9.55 -0.17 -10.58
CA THR A 59 -10.71 -0.68 -9.83
C THR A 59 -10.81 -2.21 -9.97
N GLY A 60 -11.42 -2.86 -8.98
CA GLY A 60 -11.60 -4.32 -8.99
C GLY A 60 -10.34 -5.15 -8.74
N THR A 61 -9.18 -4.53 -8.52
CA THR A 61 -7.93 -5.24 -8.20
C THR A 61 -7.78 -5.54 -6.70
N ILE A 62 -8.39 -4.72 -5.84
CA ILE A 62 -8.32 -4.79 -4.38
C ILE A 62 -9.66 -5.28 -3.84
N SER A 63 -9.65 -6.34 -3.03
CA SER A 63 -10.85 -6.85 -2.37
C SER A 63 -11.02 -6.36 -0.94
N ALA A 64 -9.93 -5.97 -0.27
CA ALA A 64 -9.97 -5.45 1.08
C ALA A 64 -8.75 -4.59 1.41
N VAL A 65 -8.99 -3.52 2.18
CA VAL A 65 -7.97 -2.75 2.90
C VAL A 65 -8.41 -2.70 4.36
N LYS A 66 -7.52 -3.06 5.28
CA LYS A 66 -7.74 -2.98 6.72
C LYS A 66 -6.72 -2.03 7.31
N MET A 67 -7.21 -1.04 8.03
CA MET A 67 -6.38 -0.05 8.74
C MET A 67 -6.34 -0.44 10.22
N GLY A 68 -5.12 -0.46 10.79
CA GLY A 68 -4.86 -0.53 12.23
C GLY A 68 -5.05 0.81 12.93
#